data_AF-A0A6A4PD40-F1
#
_entry.id   AF-A0A6A4PD40-F1
#
_cell.length_a   1.000
_cell.length_b   1.000
_cell.length_c   1.000
_cell.angle_alpha   90.00
_cell.angle_beta   90.00
_cell.angle_gamma   90.00
#
_symmetry.space_group_name_H-M   'P 1'
#
loop_
_entity.id
_entity.type
_entity.pdbx_description
1 polymer ?
#
loop_
_entity_poly.entity_id
_entity_poly.type
_entity_poly.pdbx_seq_one_letter_code
_entity_poly.pdbx_strand_id
1 'polypeptide(L)'
;MILMDSKGDKIQVSVIKDEFNQWSQCLLENNTYVMHNFNVLRNDLQYKACDHVYRMQFTPGTTLKQREFPDIPELQYDFKKFSDILSGNFRSDLLIEVIGVFDKLVFTQTQSNLKKFIFSMKDICGDVISCTLWETHAMKFYNYYNNQPIVQPLIILLTNARVKEGQGDSCI
;
A
#
# COMPACT_ATOMS: atom_id res chain seq x y z
N MET A 1 -9.68 4.72 -0.19
CA MET A 1 -9.26 4.71 1.23
C MET A 1 -9.48 3.32 1.80
N ILE A 2 -8.75 2.94 2.84
CA ILE A 2 -8.96 1.69 3.60
C ILE A 2 -9.36 2.10 5.02
N LEU A 3 -10.42 1.50 5.54
CA LEU A 3 -10.84 1.65 6.94
C LEU A 3 -10.51 0.38 7.71
N MET A 4 -10.30 0.52 9.01
CA MET A 4 -9.99 -0.57 9.93
C MET A 4 -10.87 -0.46 11.17
N ASP A 5 -11.35 -1.59 11.68
CA ASP A 5 -12.08 -1.65 12.94
C ASP A 5 -11.21 -2.13 14.12
N SER A 6 -11.81 -2.32 15.29
CA SER A 6 -11.09 -2.75 16.50
C SER A 6 -10.57 -4.18 16.46
N LYS A 7 -10.92 -4.98 15.44
CA LYS A 7 -10.38 -6.32 15.22
C LYS A 7 -9.21 -6.31 14.23
N GLY A 8 -8.89 -5.14 13.67
CA GLY A 8 -7.91 -5.03 12.59
C GLY A 8 -8.48 -5.38 11.21
N ASP A 9 -9.80 -5.62 11.11
CA ASP A 9 -10.43 -5.98 9.84
C ASP A 9 -10.48 -4.76 8.92
N LYS A 10 -9.93 -4.91 7.71
CA LYS A 10 -9.80 -3.83 6.73
C LYS A 10 -10.94 -3.89 5.70
N ILE A 11 -11.54 -2.74 5.37
CA ILE A 11 -12.49 -2.60 4.26
C ILE A 11 -12.15 -1.41 3.35
N GLN A 12 -12.21 -1.64 2.04
CA GLN A 12 -11.95 -0.61 1.06
C GLN A 12 -13.17 0.29 0.87
N VAL A 13 -12.94 1.61 0.86
CA VAL A 13 -13.94 2.64 0.63
C VAL A 13 -13.67 3.36 -0.69
N SER A 14 -14.74 3.56 -1.44
CA SER A 14 -14.76 4.37 -2.66
C SER A 14 -15.72 5.55 -2.52
N VAL A 15 -15.36 6.67 -3.15
CA VAL A 15 -16.14 7.89 -3.24
C VAL A 15 -16.34 8.19 -4.72
N ILE A 16 -17.51 8.66 -5.12
CA ILE A 16 -17.75 9.09 -6.50
C ILE A 16 -16.96 10.37 -6.81
N LYS A 17 -16.53 10.53 -8.06
CA LYS A 17 -15.56 11.58 -8.46
C LYS A 17 -15.99 12.99 -8.04
N ASP A 18 -17.27 13.30 -8.20
CA ASP A 18 -17.81 14.64 -7.95
C ASP A 18 -17.76 15.04 -6.48
N GLU A 19 -17.71 14.06 -5.57
CA GLU A 19 -17.65 14.28 -4.12
C GLU A 19 -16.23 14.13 -3.54
N PHE A 20 -15.25 13.75 -4.36
CA PHE A 20 -13.90 13.41 -3.89
C PHE A 20 -13.26 14.55 -3.07
N ASN A 21 -13.40 15.79 -3.55
CA ASN A 21 -12.81 16.96 -2.89
C ASN A 21 -13.44 17.27 -1.53
N GLN A 22 -14.73 16.98 -1.36
CA GLN A 22 -15.41 17.15 -0.08
C GLN A 22 -14.95 16.08 0.91
N TRP A 23 -14.97 14.82 0.47
CA TRP A 23 -14.58 13.70 1.33
C TRP A 23 -13.11 13.72 1.71
N SER A 24 -12.22 14.14 0.82
CA SER A 24 -10.78 14.23 1.11
C SER A 24 -10.44 15.24 2.20
N GLN A 25 -11.31 16.23 2.45
CA GLN A 25 -11.14 17.21 3.53
C GLN A 25 -11.72 16.72 4.86
N CYS A 26 -12.78 15.91 4.83
CA CYS A 26 -13.47 15.46 6.04
C CYS A 26 -12.89 14.17 6.62
N LEU A 27 -12.29 13.34 5.78
CA LEU A 27 -11.90 11.98 6.10
C LEU A 27 -10.38 11.88 6.10
N LEU A 28 -9.81 12.11 7.27
CA LEU A 28 -8.38 12.22 7.49
C LEU A 28 -7.84 10.90 8.03
N GLU A 29 -6.63 10.54 7.60
CA GLU A 29 -5.93 9.36 8.10
C GLU A 29 -5.67 9.49 9.61
N ASN A 30 -5.56 8.35 10.29
CA ASN A 30 -5.32 8.22 11.74
C ASN A 30 -6.42 8.80 12.66
N ASN A 31 -7.59 9.11 12.11
CA ASN A 31 -8.78 9.48 12.89
C ASN A 31 -9.82 8.36 12.90
N THR A 32 -10.66 8.35 13.94
CA THR A 32 -11.72 7.36 14.11
C THR A 32 -13.10 7.99 14.00
N TYR A 33 -14.04 7.25 13.41
CA TYR A 33 -15.32 7.80 12.94
C TYR A 33 -16.47 6.82 13.11
N VAL A 34 -17.66 7.38 13.38
CA VAL A 34 -18.94 6.69 13.21
C VAL A 34 -19.53 7.08 11.86
N MET A 35 -19.88 6.08 11.05
CA MET A 35 -20.40 6.25 9.70
C MET A 35 -21.77 5.60 9.55
N HIS A 36 -22.68 6.26 8.82
CA HIS A 36 -24.00 5.68 8.48
C HIS A 36 -24.36 6.00 7.03
N ASN A 37 -25.36 5.28 6.48
CA ASN A 37 -25.97 5.54 5.17
C ASN A 37 -24.99 5.45 3.99
N PHE A 38 -24.09 4.47 4.03
CA PHE A 38 -23.23 4.10 2.90
C PHE A 38 -23.77 2.87 2.18
N ASN A 39 -23.37 2.70 0.93
CA ASN A 39 -23.65 1.49 0.17
C ASN A 39 -22.61 0.42 0.48
N VAL A 40 -23.04 -0.84 0.49
CA VAL A 40 -22.15 -2.02 0.54
C VAL A 40 -22.26 -2.73 -0.80
N LEU A 41 -21.15 -2.87 -1.50
CA LEU A 41 -21.07 -3.48 -2.82
C LEU A 41 -20.11 -4.67 -2.78
N ARG A 42 -20.26 -5.63 -3.69
CA ARG A 42 -19.26 -6.68 -3.86
C ARG A 42 -17.93 -6.08 -4.30
N ASN A 43 -16.84 -6.62 -3.76
CA ASN A 43 -15.49 -6.20 -4.11
C ASN A 43 -15.03 -6.89 -5.39
N ASP A 44 -15.46 -6.35 -6.53
CA ASP A 44 -15.14 -6.88 -7.86
C ASP A 44 -13.98 -6.11 -8.53
N LEU A 45 -13.16 -5.41 -7.73
CA LEU A 45 -12.02 -4.66 -8.23
C LEU A 45 -10.95 -5.62 -8.79
N GLN A 46 -10.33 -5.19 -9.89
CA GLN A 46 -9.19 -5.90 -10.49
C GLN A 46 -8.03 -6.05 -9.50
N TYR A 47 -7.79 -5.01 -8.69
CA TYR A 47 -6.81 -5.03 -7.60
C TYR A 47 -7.50 -4.60 -6.31
N LYS A 48 -7.39 -5.43 -5.28
CA LYS A 48 -8.02 -5.26 -3.97
C LYS A 48 -6.96 -4.85 -2.97
N ALA A 49 -7.24 -3.85 -2.16
CA ALA A 49 -6.31 -3.39 -1.12
C ALA A 49 -6.39 -4.22 0.17
N CYS A 50 -7.45 -5.01 0.34
CA CYS A 50 -7.67 -5.88 1.49
C CYS A 50 -8.53 -7.08 1.06
N ASP A 51 -8.43 -8.20 1.79
CA ASP A 51 -9.17 -9.42 1.49
C ASP A 51 -10.60 -9.40 2.07
N HIS A 52 -11.36 -8.38 1.69
CA HIS A 52 -12.76 -8.25 2.08
C HIS A 52 -13.68 -8.47 0.88
N VAL A 53 -14.68 -9.34 1.04
CA VAL A 53 -15.64 -9.74 -0.02
C VAL A 53 -16.49 -8.55 -0.50
N TYR A 54 -16.67 -7.56 0.37
CA TYR A 54 -17.40 -6.33 0.10
C TYR A 54 -16.50 -5.09 0.18
N ARG A 55 -16.99 -3.99 -0.39
CA ARG A 55 -16.42 -2.66 -0.27
C ARG A 55 -17.52 -1.65 0.05
N MET A 56 -17.16 -0.57 0.70
CA MET A 56 -18.07 0.54 0.94
C MET A 56 -18.02 1.53 -0.23
N GLN A 57 -19.17 2.11 -0.52
CA GLN A 57 -19.29 3.27 -1.40
C GLN A 57 -20.02 4.38 -0.67
N PHE A 58 -19.35 5.53 -0.53
CA PHE A 58 -19.98 6.72 0.02
C PHE A 58 -20.93 7.32 -1.01
N THR A 59 -22.01 7.88 -0.49
CA THR A 59 -23.09 8.53 -1.24
C THR A 59 -23.34 9.91 -0.65
N PRO A 60 -24.13 10.78 -1.32
CA PRO A 60 -24.52 12.06 -0.76
C PRO A 60 -25.22 11.95 0.61
N GLY A 61 -25.87 10.81 0.89
CA GLY A 61 -26.55 10.55 2.15
C GLY A 61 -25.65 10.00 3.26
N THR A 62 -24.40 9.63 2.95
CA THR A 62 -23.47 9.09 3.93
C THR A 62 -23.13 10.15 4.99
N THR A 63 -23.26 9.76 6.25
CA THR A 63 -22.93 10.64 7.39
C THR A 63 -21.63 10.19 8.04
N LEU A 64 -20.83 11.16 8.46
CA LEU A 64 -19.54 10.95 9.10
C LEU A 64 -19.48 11.78 10.39
N LYS A 65 -19.25 11.13 11.52
CA LYS A 65 -19.05 11.81 12.81
C LYS A 65 -17.78 11.29 13.45
N GLN A 66 -16.77 12.15 13.57
CA GLN A 66 -15.54 11.81 14.30
C GLN A 66 -15.86 11.51 15.76
N ARG A 67 -15.28 10.43 16.27
CA ARG A 67 -15.34 10.03 17.68
C ARG A 67 -14.14 9.17 17.98
N GLU A 68 -13.52 9.38 19.13
CA GLU A 68 -12.40 8.58 19.59
C GLU A 68 -12.83 7.14 19.93
N PHE A 69 -12.12 6.18 19.34
CA PHE A 69 -12.24 4.75 19.62
C PHE A 69 -10.85 4.19 19.95
N PRO A 70 -10.44 4.18 21.23
CA PRO A 70 -9.08 3.78 21.62
C PRO A 70 -8.77 2.30 21.38
N ASP A 71 -9.81 1.47 21.23
CA ASP A 71 -9.67 0.05 20.94
C ASP A 71 -9.35 -0.22 19.45
N ILE A 72 -9.45 0.79 18.58
CA ILE A 72 -9.06 0.65 17.16
C ILE A 72 -7.54 0.86 17.08
N PRO A 73 -6.77 -0.14 16.61
CA PRO A 73 -5.33 0.01 16.46
C PRO A 73 -5.00 1.07 15.40
N GLU A 74 -3.96 1.88 15.64
CA GLU A 74 -3.51 2.89 14.68
C GLU A 74 -2.92 2.25 13.41
N LEU A 75 -2.18 1.15 13.59
CA LEU A 75 -1.51 0.43 12.51
C LEU A 75 -1.68 -1.08 12.70
N GLN A 76 -2.09 -1.76 11.64
CA GLN A 76 -2.13 -3.22 11.54
C GLN A 76 -1.56 -3.61 10.18
N TYR A 77 -0.51 -4.43 10.18
CA TYR A 77 0.11 -4.93 8.95
C TYR A 77 -0.04 -6.44 8.85
N ASP A 78 -0.27 -6.91 7.63
CA ASP A 78 -0.24 -8.31 7.24
C ASP A 78 0.88 -8.50 6.20
N PHE A 79 2.11 -8.64 6.69
CA PHE A 79 3.28 -8.71 5.82
C PHE A 79 3.37 -10.05 5.09
N LYS A 80 3.39 -9.98 3.76
CA LYS A 80 3.65 -11.13 2.91
C LYS A 80 5.14 -11.51 2.99
N LYS A 81 5.42 -12.79 3.25
CA LYS A 81 6.79 -13.32 3.27
C LYS A 81 7.42 -13.24 1.89
N PHE A 82 8.73 -12.95 1.82
CA PHE A 82 9.40 -12.86 0.53
C PHE A 82 9.48 -14.23 -0.14
N SER A 83 9.74 -15.30 0.60
CA SER A 83 9.64 -16.69 0.11
C SER A 83 8.29 -17.02 -0.52
N ASP A 84 7.17 -16.53 0.02
CA ASP A 84 5.86 -16.71 -0.61
C ASP A 84 5.75 -15.96 -1.94
N ILE A 85 6.29 -14.75 -2.03
CA ILE A 85 6.32 -13.96 -3.27
C ILE A 85 7.17 -14.67 -4.33
N LEU A 86 8.36 -15.11 -3.94
CA LEU A 86 9.32 -15.79 -4.82
C LEU A 86 8.83 -17.15 -5.31
N SER A 87 8.03 -17.86 -4.50
CA SER A 87 7.43 -19.15 -4.87
C SER A 87 6.10 -19.02 -5.62
N GLY A 88 5.62 -17.79 -5.88
CA GLY A 88 4.32 -17.59 -6.55
C GLY A 88 3.11 -17.83 -5.65
N ASN A 89 3.32 -18.03 -4.34
CA ASN A 89 2.26 -18.26 -3.36
C ASN A 89 1.55 -16.95 -2.96
N PHE A 90 0.91 -16.27 -3.91
CA PHE A 90 0.17 -15.04 -3.68
C PHE A 90 -1.04 -14.93 -4.62
N ARG A 91 -1.98 -14.07 -4.25
CA ARG A 91 -3.12 -13.71 -5.09
C ARG A 91 -2.75 -12.52 -5.97
N SER A 92 -2.81 -12.67 -7.29
CA SER A 92 -2.44 -11.62 -8.24
C SER A 92 -3.39 -10.42 -8.25
N ASP A 93 -4.61 -10.60 -7.72
CA ASP A 93 -5.63 -9.56 -7.57
C ASP A 93 -5.56 -8.85 -6.21
N LEU A 94 -4.71 -9.28 -5.27
CA LEU A 94 -4.59 -8.70 -3.94
C LEU A 94 -3.28 -7.93 -3.80
N LEU A 95 -3.38 -6.68 -3.37
CA LEU A 95 -2.22 -5.88 -3.00
C LEU A 95 -1.67 -6.37 -1.66
N ILE A 96 -0.34 -6.40 -1.54
CA ILE A 96 0.34 -6.94 -0.37
C ILE A 96 1.06 -5.85 0.42
N GLU A 97 1.35 -6.16 1.67
CA GLU A 97 2.24 -5.37 2.52
C GLU A 97 3.57 -6.15 2.66
N VAL A 98 4.71 -5.47 2.57
CA VAL A 98 6.03 -6.09 2.71
C VAL A 98 6.94 -5.22 3.56
N ILE A 99 7.80 -5.87 4.34
CA ILE A 99 8.82 -5.22 5.15
C ILE A 99 10.17 -5.88 4.90
N GLY A 100 11.21 -5.07 4.78
CA GLY A 100 12.57 -5.56 4.61
C GLY A 100 13.60 -4.46 4.80
N VAL A 101 14.87 -4.82 4.79
CA VAL A 101 15.96 -3.85 4.74
C VAL A 101 16.30 -3.52 3.29
N PHE A 102 16.62 -2.27 3.02
CA PHE A 102 17.24 -1.88 1.76
C PHE A 102 18.54 -2.67 1.57
N ASP A 103 18.65 -3.35 0.45
CA ASP A 103 19.80 -4.20 0.13
C ASP A 103 20.71 -3.52 -0.89
N LYS A 104 20.19 -3.25 -2.10
CA LYS A 104 20.96 -2.52 -3.11
C LYS A 104 20.09 -1.64 -4.01
N LEU A 105 20.69 -0.55 -4.49
CA LEU A 105 20.14 0.19 -5.61
C LEU A 105 20.38 -0.61 -6.90
N VAL A 106 19.34 -0.77 -7.72
CA VAL A 106 19.42 -1.46 -9.02
C VAL A 106 19.42 -0.47 -10.17
N PHE A 107 18.49 0.49 -10.17
CA PHE A 107 18.36 1.45 -11.28
C PHE A 107 17.60 2.71 -10.84
N THR A 108 17.97 3.86 -11.36
CA THR A 108 17.20 5.11 -11.19
C THR A 108 17.03 5.85 -12.51
N GLN A 109 15.87 6.49 -12.67
CA GLN A 109 15.57 7.36 -13.80
C GLN A 109 14.78 8.56 -13.26
N THR A 110 15.42 9.74 -13.25
CA THR A 110 14.86 10.96 -12.61
C THR A 110 14.54 12.07 -13.61
N GLN A 111 15.20 12.08 -14.78
CA GLN A 111 15.09 13.14 -15.79
C GLN A 111 14.08 12.83 -16.90
N SER A 112 13.49 11.63 -16.91
CA SER A 112 12.51 11.24 -17.93
C SER A 112 11.09 11.63 -17.52
N ASN A 113 10.16 11.61 -18.48
CA ASN A 113 8.73 11.80 -18.23
C ASN A 113 8.14 10.72 -17.32
N LEU A 114 8.80 9.56 -17.22
CA LEU A 114 8.44 8.47 -16.33
C LEU A 114 9.56 8.26 -15.31
N LYS A 115 9.33 8.66 -14.07
CA LYS A 115 10.37 8.59 -13.03
C LYS A 115 10.32 7.24 -12.36
N LYS A 116 11.48 6.61 -12.19
CA LYS A 116 11.59 5.23 -11.72
C LYS A 116 12.74 5.08 -10.72
N PHE A 117 12.52 4.31 -9.66
CA PHE A 117 13.55 3.91 -8.72
C PHE A 117 13.39 2.42 -8.43
N ILE A 118 14.40 1.64 -8.80
CA ILE A 118 14.44 0.18 -8.62
C ILE A 118 15.53 -0.15 -7.62
N PHE A 119 15.17 -0.96 -6.63
CA PHE A 119 16.07 -1.41 -5.58
C PHE A 119 15.69 -2.82 -5.13
N SER A 120 16.62 -3.54 -4.51
CA SER A 120 16.29 -4.76 -3.80
C SER A 120 16.03 -4.50 -2.32
N MET A 121 15.14 -5.31 -1.77
CA MET A 121 14.97 -5.45 -0.33
C MET A 121 15.33 -6.88 0.08
N LYS A 122 15.88 -7.02 1.27
CA LYS A 122 16.18 -8.31 1.90
C LYS A 122 15.36 -8.47 3.17
N ASP A 123 14.76 -9.64 3.39
CA ASP A 123 14.08 -9.94 4.65
C ASP A 123 15.02 -10.56 5.70
N ILE A 124 14.48 -10.90 6.86
CA ILE A 124 15.25 -11.51 7.96
C ILE A 124 15.73 -12.94 7.66
N CYS A 125 15.06 -13.64 6.74
CA CYS A 125 15.45 -14.98 6.28
C CYS A 125 16.55 -14.92 5.23
N GLY A 126 16.78 -13.74 4.66
CA GLY A 126 17.76 -13.46 3.64
C GLY A 126 17.25 -13.59 2.21
N ASP A 127 15.94 -13.81 2.05
CA ASP A 127 15.28 -13.75 0.75
C ASP A 127 15.33 -12.32 0.21
N VAL A 128 15.46 -12.18 -1.11
CA VAL A 128 15.63 -10.88 -1.77
C VAL A 128 14.58 -10.69 -2.84
N ILE A 129 13.87 -9.55 -2.80
CA ILE A 129 12.90 -9.15 -3.83
C ILE A 129 13.32 -7.84 -4.49
N SER A 130 12.97 -7.65 -5.76
CA SER A 130 13.13 -6.39 -6.48
C SER A 130 11.87 -5.53 -6.36
N CYS A 131 12.05 -4.27 -6.00
CA CYS A 131 10.99 -3.29 -5.79
C CYS A 131 11.13 -2.15 -6.79
N THR A 132 10.02 -1.67 -7.33
CA THR A 132 10.00 -0.51 -8.23
C THR A 132 9.04 0.54 -7.70
N LEU A 133 9.56 1.74 -7.45
CA LEU A 133 8.77 2.95 -7.20
C LEU A 133 8.66 3.77 -8.48
N TRP A 134 7.54 4.47 -8.63
CA TRP A 134 7.24 5.32 -9.78
C TRP A 134 6.94 6.75 -9.35
N GLU A 135 7.17 7.70 -10.25
CA GLU A 135 6.76 9.10 -10.15
C GLU A 135 7.12 9.75 -8.81
N THR A 136 6.13 10.29 -8.11
CA THR A 136 6.30 11.00 -6.85
C THR A 136 6.94 10.12 -5.78
N HIS A 137 6.61 8.82 -5.72
CA HIS A 137 7.21 7.90 -4.76
C HIS A 137 8.69 7.65 -5.08
N ALA A 138 9.02 7.49 -6.36
CA ALA A 138 10.41 7.34 -6.80
C ALA A 138 11.25 8.56 -6.43
N MET A 139 10.73 9.78 -6.65
CA MET A 139 11.47 11.01 -6.36
C MET A 139 11.61 11.30 -4.88
N LYS A 140 10.55 11.06 -4.08
CA LYS A 140 10.63 11.18 -2.61
C LYS A 140 11.72 10.26 -2.06
N PHE A 141 11.72 8.99 -2.49
CA PHE A 141 12.71 8.02 -2.04
C PHE A 141 14.13 8.37 -2.53
N TYR A 142 14.29 8.76 -3.81
CA TYR A 142 15.57 9.20 -4.37
C TYR A 142 16.17 10.37 -3.58
N ASN A 143 15.37 11.39 -3.27
CA ASN A 143 15.83 12.56 -2.51
C ASN A 143 16.20 12.17 -1.08
N TYR A 144 15.41 11.30 -0.44
CA TYR A 144 15.75 10.79 0.90
C TYR A 144 17.07 10.00 0.88
N TYR A 145 17.20 9.05 -0.04
CA TYR A 145 18.36 8.18 -0.19
C TYR A 145 19.68 8.97 -0.38
N ASN A 146 19.67 10.02 -1.22
CA ASN A 146 20.89 10.78 -1.51
C ASN A 146 21.27 11.81 -0.43
N ASN A 147 20.33 12.19 0.45
CA ASN A 147 20.55 13.23 1.46
C ASN A 147 20.92 12.66 2.84
N GLN A 148 21.01 11.34 2.98
CA GLN A 148 21.30 10.68 4.27
C GLN A 148 22.71 10.08 4.25
N PRO A 149 23.56 10.34 5.27
CA PRO A 149 24.75 9.53 5.48
C PRO A 149 24.26 8.13 5.88
N ILE A 150 24.51 7.13 5.03
CA ILE A 150 24.06 5.74 5.28
C ILE A 150 24.96 5.14 6.36
N VAL A 151 24.63 5.43 7.62
CA VAL A 151 25.34 4.89 8.80
C VAL A 151 24.58 3.71 9.40
N GLN A 152 23.30 3.52 9.05
CA GLN A 152 22.42 2.50 9.60
C GLN A 152 21.60 1.79 8.50
N PRO A 153 21.18 0.53 8.71
CA PRO A 153 20.33 -0.18 7.77
C PRO A 153 18.98 0.54 7.61
N LEU A 154 18.61 0.83 6.37
CA LEU A 154 17.33 1.45 6.03
C LEU A 154 16.24 0.37 5.99
N ILE A 155 15.34 0.37 6.97
CA ILE A 155 14.15 -0.49 6.96
C ILE A 155 13.08 0.17 6.10
N ILE A 156 12.49 -0.61 5.19
CA ILE A 156 11.47 -0.15 4.25
C ILE A 156 10.21 -0.99 4.47
N LEU A 157 9.10 -0.28 4.60
CA LEU A 157 7.75 -0.83 4.64
C LEU A 157 7.00 -0.34 3.41
N LEU A 158 6.53 -1.26 2.58
CA LEU A 158 5.69 -0.96 1.42
C LEU A 158 4.29 -1.51 1.67
N THR A 159 3.29 -0.65 1.63
CA THR A 159 1.88 -1.02 1.71
C THR A 159 1.23 -0.93 0.33
N ASN A 160 0.19 -1.73 0.12
CA ASN A 160 -0.57 -1.76 -1.13
C ASN A 160 0.32 -2.03 -2.37
N ALA A 161 1.35 -2.86 -2.20
CA ALA A 161 2.27 -3.21 -3.27
C ALA A 161 1.65 -4.25 -4.20
N ARG A 162 1.85 -4.07 -5.51
CA ARG A 162 1.45 -5.07 -6.51
C ARG A 162 2.62 -6.01 -6.78
N VAL A 163 2.39 -7.30 -6.64
CA VAL A 163 3.33 -8.31 -7.15
C VAL A 163 3.20 -8.40 -8.66
N LYS A 164 4.33 -8.38 -9.35
CA LYS A 164 4.43 -8.71 -10.76
C LYS A 164 5.51 -9.77 -10.90
N GLU A 165 5.19 -10.82 -11.65
CA GLU A 165 6.21 -11.73 -12.14
C GLU A 165 7.17 -10.92 -13.03
N GLY A 166 8.47 -11.08 -12.80
CA GLY A 166 9.46 -10.50 -13.69
C GLY A 166 9.25 -11.10 -15.08
N GLN A 167 9.25 -10.27 -16.13
CA GLN A 167 9.49 -10.74 -17.48
C GLN A 167 10.96 -11.17 -17.54
N GLY A 168 11.25 -12.33 -16.96
CA GLY A 168 12.47 -13.06 -17.21
C GLY A 168 12.25 -13.86 -18.49
N ASP A 169 12.59 -13.27 -19.63
CA ASP A 169 13.05 -14.11 -20.72
C ASP A 169 14.33 -14.79 -20.22
N SER A 170 14.18 -16.08 -20.00
CA SER A 170 15.21 -17.08 -19.74
C SER A 170 16.45 -16.94 -20.62
N CYS A 171 17.64 -17.04 -19.99
CA CYS A 171 18.96 -17.42 -20.55
C CYS A 171 19.46 -16.54 -21.72
N ILE A 172 20.67 -15.95 -21.70
CA ILE A 172 22.03 -16.51 -21.64
C ILE A 172 22.96 -15.41 -21.13
#